data_AF-A0A2I0P9W0-F1
#
_entry.id   AF-A0A2I0P9W0-F1
#
_cell.length_a   1.000
_cell.length_b   1.000
_cell.length_c   1.000
_cell.angle_alpha   90.00
_cell.angle_beta   90.00
_cell.angle_gamma   90.00
#
_symmetry.space_group_name_H-M   'P 1'
#
loop_
_entity.id
_entity.type
_entity.pdbx_description
1 polymer ?
#
loop_
_entity_poly.entity_id
_entity_poly.type
_entity_poly.pdbx_seq_one_letter_code
_entity_poly.pdbx_strand_id
1 'polypeptide(L)'
;MDPRFRSRLIAAIILLIIVCSAFSVSPVAGFHLENRDGSGAEAALAEALVLQQSTKIREEFMENLTVYIDSENAVFRQQNSTASGLYVPGENAIYIRSDRNPSQADEAFAEQVGYRVYRTMGFEESTVFAALAANSGTYLTGISASSGEEREAAVFADAFMLYHTTPALLKKDAPGVYAYMDLLAKNGGDRVAVDDLYARHPQA
;
A
#
# COMPACT_ATOMS: atom_id res chain seq x y z
N MET A 1 -38.69 -3.67 -36.42
CA MET A 1 -37.61 -3.77 -35.42
C MET A 1 -37.71 -5.13 -34.77
N ASP A 2 -36.68 -5.97 -34.89
CA ASP A 2 -36.69 -7.36 -34.44
C ASP A 2 -36.70 -7.45 -32.89
N PRO A 3 -37.72 -8.06 -32.26
CA PRO A 3 -37.82 -8.16 -30.81
C PRO A 3 -36.65 -8.94 -30.18
N ARG A 4 -35.98 -9.80 -30.95
CA ARG A 4 -34.82 -10.59 -30.49
C ARG A 4 -33.58 -9.72 -30.28
N PHE A 5 -33.47 -8.60 -30.99
CA PHE A 5 -32.34 -7.67 -30.84
C PHE A 5 -32.41 -6.88 -29.52
N ARG A 6 -33.62 -6.47 -29.11
CA ARG A 6 -33.83 -5.78 -27.83
C ARG A 6 -33.56 -6.70 -26.63
N SER A 7 -33.96 -7.96 -26.72
CA SER A 7 -33.71 -8.96 -25.67
C SER A 7 -32.21 -9.25 -25.49
N ARG A 8 -31.45 -9.36 -26.58
CA ARG A 8 -30.00 -9.59 -26.53
C ARG A 8 -29.24 -8.37 -25.99
N LEU A 9 -29.66 -7.16 -26.34
CA LEU A 9 -29.06 -5.92 -25.83
C LEU A 9 -29.30 -5.78 -24.32
N ILE A 10 -30.52 -6.05 -23.85
CA ILE A 10 -30.84 -5.99 -22.41
C ILE A 10 -30.06 -7.06 -21.64
N ALA A 11 -29.96 -8.28 -22.16
CA ALA A 11 -29.15 -9.33 -21.55
C ALA A 11 -27.66 -8.95 -21.47
N ALA A 12 -27.12 -8.32 -22.52
CA ALA A 12 -25.73 -7.85 -22.52
C ALA A 12 -25.50 -6.72 -21.52
N ILE A 13 -26.42 -5.76 -21.39
CA ILE A 13 -26.33 -4.67 -20.40
C ILE A 13 -26.40 -5.23 -18.98
N ILE A 14 -27.31 -6.17 -18.70
CA ILE A 14 -27.42 -6.83 -17.39
C ILE A 14 -26.12 -7.60 -17.09
N LEU A 15 -25.57 -8.32 -18.07
CA LEU A 15 -24.33 -9.07 -17.89
C LEU A 15 -23.14 -8.14 -17.63
N LEU A 16 -23.08 -6.99 -18.30
CA LEU A 16 -22.05 -5.97 -18.11
C LEU A 16 -22.18 -5.30 -16.72
N ILE A 17 -23.40 -5.00 -16.27
CA ILE A 17 -23.66 -4.49 -14.91
C ILE A 17 -23.28 -5.53 -13.85
N ILE A 18 -23.63 -6.80 -14.03
CA ILE A 18 -23.27 -7.90 -13.11
C ILE A 18 -21.76 -8.08 -13.06
N VAL A 19 -21.09 -8.04 -14.20
CA VAL A 19 -19.62 -8.11 -14.27
C VAL A 19 -19.00 -6.90 -13.56
N CYS A 20 -19.49 -5.68 -13.80
CA CYS A 20 -18.98 -4.48 -13.11
C CYS A 20 -19.27 -4.46 -11.60
N SER A 21 -20.37 -5.05 -11.13
CA SER A 21 -20.72 -5.09 -9.71
C SER A 21 -20.07 -6.25 -8.94
N ALA A 22 -19.61 -7.30 -9.63
CA ALA A 22 -18.81 -8.38 -9.04
C ALA A 22 -17.33 -8.00 -8.88
N PHE A 23 -16.85 -6.94 -9.54
CA PHE A 23 -15.47 -6.44 -9.40
C PHE A 23 -15.29 -5.34 -8.35
N SER A 24 -16.35 -4.95 -7.62
CA SER A 24 -16.26 -3.97 -6.52
C SER A 24 -15.88 -4.58 -5.17
N VAL A 25 -15.59 -5.88 -5.11
CA VAL A 25 -15.10 -6.54 -3.89
C VAL A 25 -13.69 -7.02 -4.20
N SER A 26 -12.69 -6.40 -3.59
CA SER A 26 -11.31 -6.84 -3.68
C SER A 26 -11.21 -8.32 -3.28
N PRO A 27 -10.44 -9.15 -4.01
CA PRO A 27 -10.30 -10.58 -3.71
C PRO A 27 -9.59 -10.85 -2.36
N VAL A 28 -8.96 -9.82 -1.79
CA VAL A 28 -8.28 -9.87 -0.49
C VAL A 28 -9.33 -10.00 0.63
N ALA A 29 -9.24 -11.04 1.43
CA ALA A 29 -10.13 -11.25 2.57
C ALA A 29 -10.17 -10.03 3.51
N GLY A 30 -11.35 -9.40 3.62
CA GLY A 30 -11.58 -8.27 4.51
C GLY A 30 -10.95 -6.93 4.05
N PHE A 31 -10.38 -6.85 2.84
CA PHE A 31 -10.00 -5.55 2.29
C PHE A 31 -11.22 -4.81 1.77
N HIS A 32 -11.34 -3.56 2.17
CA HIS A 32 -12.42 -2.67 1.73
C HIS A 32 -11.84 -1.36 1.23
N LEU A 33 -12.32 -0.89 0.08
CA LEU A 33 -12.03 0.45 -0.42
C LEU A 33 -13.33 1.24 -0.48
N GLU A 34 -13.34 2.40 0.15
CA GLU A 34 -14.48 3.32 0.16
C GLU A 34 -14.04 4.69 -0.37
N ASN A 35 -14.70 5.15 -1.44
CA ASN A 35 -14.49 6.49 -1.96
C ASN A 35 -15.51 7.47 -1.32
N ARG A 36 -15.01 8.40 -0.51
CA ARG A 36 -15.79 9.43 0.19
C ARG A 36 -15.64 10.83 -0.42
N ASP A 37 -14.60 11.03 -1.25
CA ASP A 37 -14.40 12.26 -2.03
C ASP A 37 -15.39 12.39 -3.21
N GLY A 38 -16.08 11.31 -3.57
CA GLY A 38 -17.16 11.30 -4.56
C GLY A 38 -16.66 11.00 -5.98
N SER A 39 -17.44 11.43 -6.99
CA SER A 39 -17.23 11.04 -8.39
C SER A 39 -16.33 12.00 -9.20
N GLY A 40 -15.47 12.76 -8.53
CA GLY A 40 -14.51 13.65 -9.18
C GLY A 40 -13.44 12.88 -9.97
N ALA A 41 -12.80 13.51 -10.95
CA ALA A 41 -11.77 12.86 -11.76
C ALA A 41 -10.56 12.44 -10.92
N GLU A 42 -10.18 13.28 -9.96
CA GLU A 42 -9.10 13.07 -9.02
C GLU A 42 -9.39 11.88 -8.08
N ALA A 43 -10.60 11.83 -7.52
CA ALA A 43 -11.05 10.74 -6.65
C ALA A 43 -11.12 9.41 -7.41
N ALA A 44 -11.67 9.41 -8.63
CA ALA A 44 -11.73 8.23 -9.47
C ALA A 44 -10.34 7.73 -9.89
N LEU A 45 -9.40 8.63 -10.17
CA LEU A 45 -8.01 8.28 -10.46
C LEU A 45 -7.34 7.64 -9.23
N ALA A 46 -7.48 8.26 -8.06
CA ALA A 46 -6.91 7.75 -6.82
C ALA A 46 -7.47 6.35 -6.49
N GLU A 47 -8.79 6.19 -6.57
CA GLU A 47 -9.47 4.90 -6.36
C GLU A 47 -8.94 3.82 -7.31
N ALA A 48 -8.85 4.11 -8.61
CA ALA A 48 -8.35 3.17 -9.60
C ALA A 48 -6.89 2.75 -9.35
N LEU A 49 -6.02 3.70 -8.97
CA LEU A 49 -4.62 3.42 -8.66
C LEU A 49 -4.47 2.58 -7.38
N VAL A 50 -5.25 2.86 -6.35
CA VAL A 50 -5.27 2.05 -5.12
C VAL A 50 -5.72 0.62 -5.43
N LEU A 51 -6.81 0.44 -6.17
CA LEU A 51 -7.28 -0.88 -6.59
C LEU A 51 -6.25 -1.62 -7.43
N GLN A 52 -5.61 -0.94 -8.38
CA GLN A 52 -4.57 -1.56 -9.19
C GLN A 52 -3.40 -2.01 -8.31
N GLN A 53 -2.96 -1.16 -7.38
CA GLN A 53 -1.81 -1.44 -6.53
C GLN A 53 -2.11 -2.56 -5.51
N SER A 54 -3.34 -2.64 -4.99
CA SER A 54 -3.73 -3.73 -4.09
C SER A 54 -3.62 -5.10 -4.77
N THR A 55 -3.79 -5.20 -6.10
CA THR A 55 -3.58 -6.49 -6.80
C THR A 55 -2.12 -6.95 -6.83
N LYS A 56 -1.15 -6.07 -6.55
CA LYS A 56 0.29 -6.37 -6.54
C LYS A 56 0.85 -6.68 -5.15
N ILE A 57 0.09 -6.37 -4.10
CA ILE A 57 0.49 -6.56 -2.71
C ILE A 57 -0.16 -7.85 -2.21
N ARG A 58 0.58 -8.65 -1.43
CA ARG A 58 0.03 -9.90 -0.89
C ARG A 58 -1.10 -9.61 0.09
N GLU A 59 -2.13 -10.46 0.04
CA GLU A 59 -3.37 -10.31 0.79
C GLU A 59 -3.15 -10.17 2.30
N GLU A 60 -2.20 -10.93 2.86
CA GLU A 60 -1.86 -10.91 4.30
C GLU A 60 -1.44 -9.52 4.81
N PHE A 61 -0.82 -8.69 3.96
CA PHE A 61 -0.41 -7.32 4.32
C PHE A 61 -1.60 -6.35 4.35
N MET A 62 -2.73 -6.76 3.78
CA MET A 62 -3.96 -5.98 3.63
C MET A 62 -5.16 -6.67 4.28
N GLU A 63 -4.94 -7.73 5.07
CA GLU A 63 -6.02 -8.49 5.69
C GLU A 63 -6.80 -7.59 6.66
N ASN A 64 -8.13 -7.58 6.52
CA ASN A 64 -9.04 -6.75 7.32
C ASN A 64 -8.71 -5.24 7.29
N LEU A 65 -8.10 -4.76 6.20
CA LEU A 65 -7.73 -3.37 6.02
C LEU A 65 -8.85 -2.61 5.31
N THR A 66 -9.29 -1.50 5.89
CA THR A 66 -10.14 -0.54 5.18
C THR A 66 -9.33 0.63 4.67
N VAL A 67 -9.52 0.99 3.41
CA VAL A 67 -8.91 2.13 2.74
C VAL A 67 -10.00 3.12 2.38
N TYR A 68 -9.77 4.40 2.70
CA TYR A 68 -10.67 5.50 2.41
C TYR A 68 -10.00 6.47 1.44
N ILE A 69 -10.67 6.81 0.34
CA ILE A 69 -10.35 8.02 -0.42
C ILE A 69 -11.17 9.15 0.23
N ASP A 70 -10.54 9.91 1.13
CA ASP A 70 -11.20 10.89 2.01
C ASP A 70 -10.25 12.05 2.35
N SER A 71 -10.22 13.04 1.46
CA SER A 71 -9.32 14.20 1.53
C SER A 71 -9.69 15.17 2.65
N GLU A 72 -10.96 15.23 3.05
CA GLU A 72 -11.46 16.14 4.10
C GLU A 72 -11.41 15.54 5.51
N ASN A 73 -10.92 14.31 5.64
CA ASN A 73 -10.86 13.59 6.89
C ASN A 73 -10.17 14.41 7.99
N ALA A 74 -10.73 14.35 9.20
CA ALA A 74 -10.23 15.12 10.34
C ALA A 74 -8.82 14.71 10.74
N VAL A 75 -8.39 13.47 10.49
CA VAL A 75 -7.07 12.98 10.88
C VAL A 75 -5.96 13.77 10.18
N PHE A 76 -6.12 14.12 8.90
CA PHE A 76 -5.15 14.97 8.18
C PHE A 76 -5.02 16.37 8.80
N ARG A 77 -6.12 16.94 9.30
CA ARG A 77 -6.14 18.25 9.97
C ARG A 77 -5.50 18.18 11.35
N GLN A 78 -5.80 17.15 12.13
CA GLN A 78 -5.26 16.97 13.48
C GLN A 78 -3.74 16.81 13.48
N GLN A 79 -3.20 16.13 12.47
CA GLN A 79 -1.75 15.93 12.34
C GLN A 79 -1.05 17.08 11.61
N ASN A 80 -1.77 18.11 11.15
CA ASN A 80 -1.27 19.16 10.25
C ASN A 80 -0.44 18.57 9.08
N SER A 81 -0.87 17.41 8.59
CA SER A 81 -0.07 16.61 7.68
C SER A 81 -0.30 17.04 6.24
N THR A 82 0.80 17.22 5.50
CA THR A 82 0.78 17.38 4.05
C THR A 82 0.87 16.05 3.30
N ALA A 83 0.86 14.91 4.03
CA ALA A 83 0.99 13.59 3.44
C ALA A 83 -0.21 13.27 2.53
N SER A 84 0.07 12.56 1.43
CA SER A 84 -0.94 12.07 0.49
C SER A 84 -1.71 10.86 1.02
N GLY A 85 -1.20 10.20 2.07
CA GLY A 85 -1.86 9.10 2.73
C GLY A 85 -1.49 9.03 4.21
N LEU A 86 -2.28 8.29 4.98
CA LEU A 86 -2.02 8.06 6.40
C LEU A 86 -2.62 6.74 6.88
N TYR A 87 -1.79 5.89 7.47
CA TYR A 87 -2.24 4.75 8.26
C TYR A 87 -2.61 5.18 9.69
N VAL A 88 -3.77 4.74 10.15
CA VAL A 88 -4.29 5.00 11.51
C VAL A 88 -4.38 3.67 12.27
N PRO A 89 -3.39 3.35 13.14
CA PRO A 89 -3.31 2.05 13.81
C PRO A 89 -4.56 1.69 14.64
N GLY A 90 -5.14 2.68 15.35
CA GLY A 90 -6.32 2.46 16.19
C GLY A 90 -7.58 2.05 15.43
N GLU A 91 -7.64 2.34 14.13
CA GLU A 91 -8.75 1.98 13.25
C GLU A 91 -8.39 0.84 12.29
N ASN A 92 -7.11 0.46 12.24
CA ASN A 92 -6.53 -0.38 11.19
C ASN A 92 -6.99 0.07 9.78
N ALA A 93 -6.93 1.37 9.53
CA ALA A 93 -7.42 1.99 8.30
C ALA A 93 -6.35 2.87 7.64
N ILE A 94 -6.41 2.97 6.31
CA ILE A 94 -5.59 3.90 5.53
C ILE A 94 -6.50 4.96 4.90
N TYR A 95 -6.11 6.21 5.07
CA TYR A 95 -6.75 7.34 4.41
C TYR A 95 -5.85 7.84 3.29
N ILE A 96 -6.40 8.09 2.10
CA ILE A 96 -5.70 8.61 0.93
C ILE A 96 -6.38 9.91 0.48
N ARG A 97 -5.56 10.91 0.17
CA ARG A 97 -6.01 12.21 -0.33
C ARG A 97 -6.00 12.23 -1.85
N SER A 98 -7.17 12.38 -2.46
CA SER A 98 -7.28 12.62 -3.88
C SER A 98 -7.02 14.09 -4.26
N ASP A 99 -7.14 15.04 -3.32
CA ASP A 99 -7.02 16.48 -3.56
C ASP A 99 -5.57 17.03 -3.67
N ARG A 100 -4.56 16.17 -3.49
CA ARG A 100 -3.13 16.56 -3.54
C ARG A 100 -2.44 16.07 -4.80
N ASN A 101 -2.05 14.80 -4.80
CA ASN A 101 -1.33 14.15 -5.89
C ASN A 101 -2.03 12.84 -6.25
N PRO A 102 -3.23 12.89 -6.85
CA PRO A 102 -4.02 11.68 -7.10
C PRO A 102 -3.29 10.69 -8.02
N SER A 103 -2.36 11.16 -8.86
CA SER A 103 -1.51 10.31 -9.72
C SER A 103 -0.43 9.51 -8.98
N GLN A 104 -0.25 9.75 -7.68
CA GLN A 104 0.68 9.01 -6.79
C GLN A 104 -0.09 8.24 -5.70
N ALA A 105 -1.40 8.02 -5.88
CA ALA A 105 -2.21 7.33 -4.89
C ALA A 105 -1.79 5.86 -4.68
N ASP A 106 -1.19 5.23 -5.71
CA ASP A 106 -0.57 3.91 -5.61
C ASP A 106 0.68 3.90 -4.72
N GLU A 107 1.57 4.90 -4.88
CA GLU A 107 2.73 5.10 -4.01
C GLU A 107 2.29 5.35 -2.57
N ALA A 108 1.39 6.31 -2.36
CA ALA A 108 0.86 6.63 -1.04
C ALA A 108 0.22 5.40 -0.38
N PHE A 109 -0.58 4.62 -1.13
CA PHE A 109 -1.17 3.40 -0.60
C PHE A 109 -0.12 2.35 -0.22
N ALA A 110 0.86 2.09 -1.08
CA ALA A 110 1.90 1.10 -0.79
C ALA A 110 2.75 1.51 0.42
N GLU A 111 3.09 2.79 0.55
CA GLU A 111 3.79 3.34 1.72
C GLU A 111 2.99 3.10 3.01
N GLN A 112 1.69 3.43 3.02
CA GLN A 112 0.86 3.28 4.21
C GLN A 112 0.61 1.79 4.58
N VAL A 113 0.55 0.89 3.59
CA VAL A 113 0.59 -0.55 3.85
C VAL A 113 1.92 -0.95 4.50
N GLY A 114 3.04 -0.36 4.06
CA GLY A 114 4.35 -0.55 4.69
C GLY A 114 4.38 -0.14 6.16
N TYR A 115 3.82 1.02 6.51
CA TYR A 115 3.66 1.42 7.92
C TYR A 115 2.82 0.42 8.71
N ARG A 116 1.71 -0.04 8.15
CA ARG A 116 0.88 -1.07 8.78
C ARG A 116 1.68 -2.35 9.04
N VAL A 117 2.37 -2.86 8.03
CA VAL A 117 3.18 -4.09 8.15
C VAL A 117 4.24 -3.92 9.23
N TYR A 118 4.95 -2.78 9.25
CA TYR A 118 5.96 -2.51 10.27
C TYR A 118 5.39 -2.66 11.69
N ARG A 119 4.24 -2.01 11.92
CA ARG A 119 3.57 -1.94 13.24
C ARG A 119 2.89 -3.25 13.64
N THR A 120 2.27 -3.95 12.69
CA THR A 120 1.40 -5.10 12.99
C THR A 120 2.11 -6.44 12.91
N MET A 121 3.23 -6.52 12.19
CA MET A 121 4.01 -7.75 12.01
C MET A 121 5.32 -7.75 12.82
N GLY A 122 5.46 -6.81 13.76
CA GLY A 122 6.51 -6.80 14.78
C GLY A 122 7.88 -6.35 14.29
N PHE A 123 7.98 -5.68 13.13
CA PHE A 123 9.27 -5.23 12.58
C PHE A 123 9.92 -4.12 13.41
N GLU A 124 9.18 -3.48 14.31
CA GLU A 124 9.73 -2.56 15.33
C GLU A 124 10.81 -3.20 16.23
N GLU A 125 10.82 -4.53 16.33
CA GLU A 125 11.83 -5.27 17.09
C GLU A 125 12.96 -5.84 16.20
N SER A 126 13.00 -5.52 14.90
CA SER A 126 13.96 -6.12 13.96
C SER A 126 15.34 -5.48 14.07
N THR A 127 16.29 -6.22 14.64
CA THR A 127 17.70 -5.82 14.60
C THR A 127 18.32 -5.98 13.21
N VAL A 128 17.79 -6.89 12.39
CA VAL A 128 18.28 -7.14 11.03
C VAL A 128 17.92 -5.97 10.12
N PHE A 129 16.65 -5.59 10.09
CA PHE A 129 16.20 -4.46 9.29
C PHE A 129 16.85 -3.16 9.73
N ALA A 130 16.91 -2.89 11.05
CA ALA A 130 17.56 -1.69 11.59
C ALA A 130 19.02 -1.56 11.12
N ALA A 131 19.78 -2.67 11.10
CA ALA A 131 21.16 -2.68 10.62
C ALA A 131 21.27 -2.40 9.11
N LEU A 132 20.32 -2.89 8.31
CA LEU A 132 20.27 -2.62 6.87
C LEU A 132 19.88 -1.17 6.58
N ALA A 133 18.87 -0.65 7.27
CA ALA A 133 18.39 0.72 7.16
C ALA A 133 19.49 1.74 7.48
N ALA A 134 20.29 1.48 8.52
CA ALA A 134 21.42 2.32 8.92
C ALA A 134 22.50 2.45 7.83
N ASN A 135 22.62 1.45 6.94
CA ASN A 135 23.62 1.40 5.86
C ASN A 135 22.99 1.58 4.47
N SER A 136 21.75 2.09 4.41
CA SER A 136 21.03 2.33 3.16
C SER A 136 21.63 3.48 2.34
N GLY A 137 21.32 3.50 1.03
CA GLY A 137 21.79 4.52 0.12
C GLY A 137 21.14 5.89 0.30
N THR A 138 21.47 6.80 -0.61
CA THR A 138 21.08 8.22 -0.52
C THR A 138 19.57 8.45 -0.55
N TYR A 139 18.80 7.55 -1.18
CA TYR A 139 17.36 7.71 -1.27
C TYR A 139 16.69 7.50 0.10
N LEU A 140 16.94 6.36 0.74
CA LEU A 140 16.35 6.04 2.04
C LEU A 140 16.95 6.87 3.19
N THR A 141 18.22 7.26 3.10
CA THR A 141 18.82 8.15 4.10
C THR A 141 18.27 9.58 4.07
N GLY A 142 17.74 10.01 2.91
CA GLY A 142 17.11 11.31 2.70
C GLY A 142 15.72 11.48 3.34
N ILE A 143 15.15 10.41 3.89
CA ILE A 143 13.85 10.45 4.57
C ILE A 143 13.95 11.34 5.81
N SER A 144 13.18 12.43 5.83
CA SER A 144 13.21 13.47 6.87
C SER A 144 12.29 13.14 8.07
N ALA A 145 12.12 11.87 8.40
CA ALA A 145 11.34 11.47 9.56
C ALA A 145 12.05 11.87 10.87
N SER A 146 11.26 12.13 11.91
CA SER A 146 11.73 12.37 13.28
C SER A 146 12.60 11.20 13.76
N SER A 147 13.65 11.48 14.55
CA SER A 147 14.61 10.47 15.02
C SER A 147 13.98 9.31 15.79
N GLY A 148 14.62 8.13 15.74
CA GLY A 148 14.22 6.96 16.53
C GLY A 148 13.32 6.01 15.74
N GLU A 149 12.40 5.35 16.44
CA GLU A 149 11.46 4.35 15.90
C GLU A 149 10.64 4.88 14.71
N GLU A 150 10.20 6.13 14.78
CA GLU A 150 9.41 6.74 13.69
C GLU A 150 10.23 6.91 12.40
N ARG A 151 11.55 7.12 12.52
CA ARG A 151 12.44 7.12 11.35
C ARG A 151 12.57 5.73 10.76
N GLU A 152 12.69 4.71 11.60
CA GLU A 152 12.82 3.34 11.12
C GLU A 152 11.53 2.86 10.44
N ALA A 153 10.37 3.16 11.02
CA ALA A 153 9.07 2.92 10.43
C ALA A 153 8.93 3.59 9.06
N ALA A 154 9.35 4.85 8.94
CA ALA A 154 9.34 5.57 7.67
C ALA A 154 10.26 4.94 6.62
N VAL A 155 11.49 4.57 7.01
CA VAL A 155 12.43 3.89 6.11
C VAL A 155 11.87 2.53 5.66
N PHE A 156 11.22 1.79 6.55
CA PHE A 156 10.55 0.54 6.21
C PHE A 156 9.41 0.77 5.22
N ALA A 157 8.54 1.74 5.50
CA ALA A 157 7.40 2.08 4.67
C ALA A 157 7.82 2.53 3.27
N ASP A 158 8.84 3.39 3.15
CA ASP A 158 9.37 3.84 1.86
C ASP A 158 10.07 2.71 1.10
N ALA A 159 10.80 1.83 1.78
CA ALA A 159 11.39 0.65 1.15
C ALA A 159 10.30 -0.31 0.63
N PHE A 160 9.23 -0.52 1.40
CA PHE A 160 8.09 -1.32 0.99
C PHE A 160 7.38 -0.71 -0.24
N MET A 161 7.11 0.60 -0.20
CA MET A 161 6.56 1.35 -1.32
C MET A 161 7.44 1.17 -2.57
N LEU A 162 8.74 1.47 -2.46
CA LEU A 162 9.66 1.37 -3.58
C LEU A 162 9.75 -0.04 -4.14
N TYR A 163 9.71 -1.08 -3.31
CA TYR A 163 9.69 -2.45 -3.78
C TYR A 163 8.47 -2.73 -4.69
N HIS A 164 7.31 -2.16 -4.35
CA HIS A 164 6.06 -2.38 -5.09
C HIS A 164 5.78 -1.38 -6.22
N THR A 165 6.48 -0.24 -6.28
CA THR A 165 6.30 0.77 -7.34
C THR A 165 7.52 0.91 -8.24
N THR A 166 8.71 1.05 -7.66
CA THR A 166 9.97 1.30 -8.39
C THR A 166 11.12 0.40 -7.88
N PRO A 167 11.00 -0.95 -8.00
CA PRO A 167 11.95 -1.89 -7.37
C PRO A 167 13.38 -1.75 -7.88
N ALA A 168 13.55 -1.31 -9.13
CA ALA A 168 14.87 -1.07 -9.71
C ALA A 168 15.64 0.06 -8.98
N LEU A 169 14.93 1.07 -8.47
CA LEU A 169 15.55 2.15 -7.69
C LEU A 169 16.03 1.62 -6.34
N LEU A 170 15.18 0.89 -5.62
CA LEU A 170 15.53 0.29 -4.33
C LEU A 170 16.72 -0.66 -4.47
N LYS A 171 16.70 -1.53 -5.50
CA LYS A 171 17.78 -2.48 -5.75
C LYS A 171 19.12 -1.79 -6.03
N LYS A 172 19.09 -0.64 -6.71
CA LYS A 172 20.30 0.13 -7.03
C LYS A 172 20.83 0.89 -5.81
N ASP A 173 19.95 1.53 -5.04
CA ASP A 173 20.33 2.41 -3.93
C ASP A 173 20.61 1.64 -2.63
N ALA A 174 19.81 0.62 -2.33
CA ALA A 174 19.91 -0.18 -1.10
C ALA A 174 19.67 -1.68 -1.39
N PRO A 175 20.63 -2.39 -2.00
CA PRO A 175 20.46 -3.79 -2.42
C PRO A 175 20.16 -4.75 -1.26
N GLY A 176 20.75 -4.53 -0.08
CA GLY A 176 20.45 -5.34 1.11
C GLY A 176 19.01 -5.17 1.60
N VAL A 177 18.50 -3.93 1.59
CA VAL A 177 17.10 -3.62 1.91
C VAL A 177 16.17 -4.20 0.85
N TYR A 178 16.53 -4.10 -0.44
CA TYR A 178 15.79 -4.75 -1.52
C TYR A 178 15.67 -6.26 -1.30
N ALA A 179 16.77 -6.95 -0.97
CA ALA A 179 16.76 -8.39 -0.73
C ALA A 179 15.89 -8.75 0.49
N TYR A 180 15.91 -7.94 1.54
CA TYR A 180 15.06 -8.12 2.71
C TYR A 180 13.58 -7.96 2.36
N MET A 181 13.22 -6.90 1.62
CA MET A 181 11.85 -6.67 1.14
C MET A 181 11.39 -7.75 0.16
N ASP A 182 12.29 -8.28 -0.66
CA ASP A 182 11.99 -9.40 -1.56
C ASP A 182 11.65 -10.68 -0.80
N LEU A 183 12.34 -10.97 0.30
CA LEU A 183 12.01 -12.09 1.18
C LEU A 183 10.64 -11.89 1.83
N LEU A 184 10.38 -10.71 2.39
CA LEU A 184 9.08 -10.37 2.98
C LEU A 184 7.96 -10.51 1.92
N ALA A 185 8.09 -9.87 0.77
CA ALA A 185 7.06 -9.88 -0.27
C ALA A 185 6.85 -11.26 -0.90
N LYS A 186 7.85 -12.15 -0.93
CA LYS A 186 7.71 -13.50 -1.50
C LYS A 186 7.22 -14.54 -0.51
N ASN A 187 7.58 -14.41 0.76
CA ASN A 187 7.25 -15.43 1.77
C ASN A 187 6.08 -15.02 2.64
N GLY A 188 5.88 -13.71 2.82
CA GLY A 188 5.00 -13.19 3.84
C GLY A 188 5.55 -13.41 5.25
N GLY A 189 4.65 -13.34 6.21
CA GLY A 189 4.93 -13.67 7.61
C GLY A 189 5.40 -12.50 8.45
N ASP A 190 5.58 -12.79 9.74
CA ASP A 190 6.04 -11.82 10.73
C ASP A 190 7.55 -11.56 10.63
N ARG A 191 8.00 -10.57 11.40
CA ARG A 191 9.42 -10.23 11.52
C ARG A 191 10.32 -11.45 11.73
N VAL A 192 9.97 -12.35 12.64
CA VAL A 192 10.85 -13.47 13.04
C VAL A 192 11.14 -14.36 11.84
N ALA A 193 10.11 -14.69 11.06
CA ALA A 193 10.28 -15.49 9.85
C ALA A 193 11.21 -14.82 8.84
N VAL A 194 11.06 -13.52 8.59
CA VAL A 194 11.87 -12.79 7.61
C VAL A 194 13.31 -12.60 8.09
N ASP A 195 13.51 -12.24 9.36
CA ASP A 195 14.83 -12.09 9.98
C ASP A 195 15.62 -13.40 9.88
N ASP A 196 14.99 -14.53 10.21
CA ASP A 196 15.61 -15.86 10.14
C ASP A 196 15.93 -16.31 8.71
N LEU A 197 15.08 -15.96 7.74
CA LEU A 197 15.34 -16.23 6.32
C LEU A 197 16.53 -15.41 5.83
N TYR A 198 16.58 -14.12 6.18
CA TYR A 198 17.68 -13.24 5.79
C TYR A 198 19.01 -13.67 6.44
N ALA A 199 19.00 -14.04 7.72
CA ALA A 199 20.20 -14.50 8.43
C ALA A 199 20.78 -15.80 7.85
N ARG A 200 19.93 -16.70 7.32
CA ARG A 200 20.37 -17.96 6.69
C ARG A 200 20.84 -17.78 5.25
N HIS A 201 20.33 -16.77 4.56
CA HIS A 201 20.66 -16.47 3.18
C HIS A 201 20.95 -14.98 2.98
N PRO A 202 22.02 -14.43 3.61
CA PRO A 202 22.39 -13.04 3.37
C PRO A 202 22.77 -12.92 1.90
N GLN A 203 21.87 -12.34 1.11
CA GLN A 203 22.13 -12.07 -0.30
C GLN A 203 23.14 -10.92 -0.33
N ALA A 204 24.34 -11.22 -0.85
CA ALA A 204 25.44 -10.27 -1.03
C ALA A 204 25.11 -9.19 -2.08
#